data_AF-A0A6L4AJP4-F1
#
_entry.id   AF-A0A6L4AJP4-F1
#
_cell.length_a   1.000
_cell.length_b   1.000
_cell.length_c   1.000
_cell.angle_alpha   90.00
_cell.angle_beta   90.00
_cell.angle_gamma   90.00
#
_symmetry.space_group_name_H-M   'P 1'
#
loop_
_entity.id
_entity.type
_entity.pdbx_description
1 polymer ?
#
loop_
_entity_poly.entity_id
_entity_poly.type
_entity_poly.pdbx_seq_one_letter_code
_entity_poly.pdbx_strand_id
1 'polypeptide(L)'
;MNIEFQLVVPLAALAVSALAVVRAIQVQRRNSSLAGRLSEITGSLEEIRSSYGDLQERYRSSLEFQQNLNEATITTRLQAPRLAVRSRPEAMDAPERYRYVHRLAESGMAAEEIAEVLSISGHEARQLVTLARLAARSGMAGR
;
A
#
# COMPACT_ATOMS: atom_id res chain seq x y z
N MET A 1 89.42 13.11 -43.11
CA MET A 1 88.51 12.17 -42.40
C MET A 1 87.50 12.85 -41.47
N ASN A 2 87.43 14.19 -41.39
CA ASN A 2 86.54 14.90 -40.44
C ASN A 2 85.20 15.33 -41.07
N ILE A 3 85.10 15.39 -42.40
CA ILE A 3 83.93 15.91 -43.12
C ILE A 3 82.77 14.91 -43.08
N GLU A 4 83.04 13.60 -43.14
CA GLU A 4 81.99 12.58 -43.06
C GLU A 4 81.34 12.52 -41.67
N PHE A 5 82.12 12.67 -40.60
CA PHE A 5 81.60 12.73 -39.23
C PHE A 5 80.74 13.98 -38.98
N GLN A 6 81.05 15.12 -39.61
CA GLN A 6 80.25 16.35 -39.47
C GLN A 6 78.85 16.24 -40.08
N LEU A 7 78.63 15.36 -41.07
CA LEU A 7 77.32 15.15 -41.70
C LEU A 7 76.52 14.02 -41.04
N VAL A 8 77.18 12.98 -40.52
CA VAL A 8 76.51 11.84 -39.89
C VAL A 8 75.87 12.21 -38.55
N VAL A 9 76.52 13.05 -37.74
CA VAL A 9 76.00 13.49 -36.43
C VAL A 9 74.66 14.25 -36.52
N PRO A 10 74.50 15.30 -37.36
CA PRO A 10 73.22 16.00 -37.48
C PRO A 10 72.14 15.10 -38.09
N LEU A 11 72.49 14.21 -39.02
CA LEU A 11 71.54 13.25 -39.60
C LEU A 11 70.98 12.29 -38.53
N ALA A 12 71.86 11.75 -37.67
CA ALA A 12 71.46 10.90 -36.56
C ALA A 12 70.60 11.65 -35.54
N ALA A 13 70.95 12.89 -35.20
CA ALA A 13 70.16 13.74 -34.32
C ALA A 13 68.75 14.03 -34.89
N LEU A 14 68.65 14.27 -36.20
CA LEU A 14 67.38 14.46 -36.90
C LEU A 14 66.52 13.18 -36.87
N ALA A 15 67.14 12.01 -37.07
CA ALA A 15 66.45 10.73 -37.00
C ALA A 15 65.90 10.44 -35.59
N VAL A 16 66.69 10.70 -34.54
CA VAL A 16 66.26 10.53 -33.14
C VAL A 16 65.14 11.52 -32.78
N SER A 17 65.26 12.78 -33.21
CA SER A 17 64.23 13.81 -33.08
C SER A 17 62.92 13.36 -33.75
N ALA A 18 62.98 12.89 -34.99
CA ALA A 18 61.81 12.40 -35.71
C ALA A 18 61.16 11.21 -35.00
N LEU A 19 61.95 10.26 -34.49
CA LEU A 19 61.46 9.12 -33.74
C LEU A 19 60.75 9.55 -32.44
N ALA A 20 61.33 10.53 -31.72
CA ALA A 20 60.73 11.08 -30.51
C ALA A 20 59.38 11.76 -30.79
N VAL A 21 59.27 12.52 -31.88
CA VAL A 21 58.02 13.16 -32.30
C VAL A 21 56.97 12.10 -32.67
N VAL A 22 57.33 11.06 -33.42
CA VAL A 22 56.40 9.97 -33.77
C VAL A 22 55.89 9.26 -32.51
N ARG A 23 56.78 8.98 -31.55
CA ARG A 23 56.40 8.38 -30.26
C ARG A 23 55.49 9.30 -29.46
N ALA A 24 55.78 10.59 -29.40
CA ALA A 24 54.95 11.58 -28.72
C ALA A 24 53.54 11.63 -29.32
N ILE A 25 53.42 11.65 -30.65
CA ILE A 25 52.13 11.62 -31.36
C ILE A 25 51.39 10.31 -31.06
N GLN A 26 52.07 9.17 -31.05
CA GLN A 26 51.45 7.88 -30.76
C GLN A 26 50.93 7.80 -29.32
N VAL A 27 51.70 8.32 -28.35
CA VAL A 27 51.28 8.42 -26.95
C VAL A 27 50.09 9.36 -26.81
N GLN A 28 50.12 10.52 -27.47
CA GLN A 28 49.03 11.48 -27.44
C GLN A 28 47.73 10.89 -28.00
N ARG A 29 47.81 10.13 -29.10
CA ARG A 29 46.66 9.40 -29.68
C ARG A 29 46.12 8.32 -28.74
N ARG A 30 46.99 7.59 -28.05
CA ARG A 30 46.55 6.60 -27.05
C ARG A 30 45.90 7.28 -25.86
N ASN A 31 46.48 8.39 -25.39
CA ASN A 31 45.96 9.14 -24.26
C ASN A 31 44.57 9.73 -24.56
N SER A 32 44.36 10.28 -25.76
CA SER A 32 43.03 10.76 -26.17
C SER A 32 42.01 9.63 -26.26
N SER A 33 42.41 8.44 -26.75
CA SER A 33 41.52 7.27 -26.77
C SER A 33 41.15 6.77 -25.37
N LEU A 34 42.11 6.79 -24.43
CA LEU A 34 41.89 6.39 -23.04
C LEU A 34 41.01 7.40 -22.31
N ALA A 35 41.24 8.71 -22.53
CA ALA A 35 40.38 9.76 -22.01
C ALA A 35 38.93 9.64 -22.52
N GLY A 36 38.76 9.29 -23.80
CA GLY A 36 37.44 9.00 -24.36
C GLY A 36 36.73 7.84 -23.66
N ARG A 37 37.43 6.71 -23.46
CA ARG A 37 36.89 5.54 -22.74
C ARG A 37 36.55 5.85 -21.28
N LEU A 38 37.39 6.64 -20.60
CA LEU A 38 37.10 7.07 -19.23
C LEU A 38 35.83 7.91 -19.20
N SER A 39 35.67 8.87 -20.12
CA SER A 39 34.46 9.68 -20.22
C SER A 39 33.21 8.82 -20.49
N GLU A 40 33.31 7.79 -21.34
CA GLU A 40 32.22 6.87 -21.65
C GLU A 40 31.84 6.00 -20.43
N ILE A 41 32.83 5.46 -19.71
CA ILE A 41 32.60 4.67 -18.50
C ILE A 41 32.01 5.55 -17.39
N THR A 42 32.53 6.77 -17.20
CA THR A 42 31.96 7.71 -16.22
C THR A 42 30.53 8.09 -16.58
N GLY A 43 30.24 8.31 -17.87
CA GLY A 43 28.88 8.59 -18.35
C GLY A 43 27.92 7.44 -18.08
N SER A 44 28.32 6.20 -18.41
CA SER A 44 27.48 5.02 -18.15
C SER A 44 27.28 4.74 -16.66
N LEU A 45 28.29 4.98 -15.82
CA LEU A 45 28.14 4.88 -14.36
C LEU A 45 27.14 5.90 -13.82
N GLU A 46 27.15 7.13 -14.32
CA GLU A 46 26.21 8.17 -13.88
C GLU A 46 24.78 7.85 -14.33
N GLU A 47 24.60 7.34 -15.55
CA GLU A 47 23.30 6.86 -16.04
C GLU A 47 22.76 5.69 -15.20
N ILE A 48 23.61 4.72 -14.89
CA ILE A 48 23.28 3.60 -14.02
C ILE A 48 22.90 4.13 -12.62
N ARG A 49 23.70 5.04 -12.06
CA ARG A 49 23.43 5.64 -10.75
C ARG A 49 22.09 6.37 -10.71
N SER A 50 21.78 7.15 -11.74
CA SER A 50 20.48 7.82 -11.87
C SER A 50 19.34 6.80 -11.92
N SER A 51 19.49 5.74 -12.72
CA SER A 51 18.50 4.68 -12.86
C SER A 51 18.26 3.94 -11.53
N TYR A 52 19.32 3.68 -10.76
CA TYR A 52 19.19 3.11 -9.41
C TYR A 52 18.46 4.04 -8.45
N GLY A 53 18.74 5.35 -8.51
CA GLY A 53 18.04 6.36 -7.71
C GLY A 53 16.53 6.37 -7.99
N ASP A 54 16.16 6.40 -9.27
CA ASP A 54 14.75 6.38 -9.70
C ASP A 54 14.04 5.09 -9.27
N LEU A 55 14.72 3.94 -9.40
CA LEU A 55 14.16 2.65 -8.99
C LEU A 55 13.98 2.58 -7.47
N GLN A 56 14.94 3.11 -6.71
CA GLN A 56 14.86 3.18 -5.25
C GLN A 56 13.71 4.07 -4.80
N GLU A 57 13.50 5.22 -5.44
CA GLU A 57 12.39 6.12 -5.12
C GLU A 57 11.04 5.46 -5.41
N ARG A 58 10.90 4.79 -6.56
CA ARG A 58 9.68 4.01 -6.88
C ARG A 58 9.43 2.89 -5.87
N TYR A 59 10.48 2.19 -5.46
CA TYR A 59 10.38 1.13 -4.45
C TYR A 59 9.92 1.69 -3.11
N ARG A 60 10.49 2.82 -2.67
CA ARG A 60 10.08 3.52 -1.46
C ARG A 60 8.63 3.97 -1.51
N SER A 61 8.22 4.61 -2.61
CA SER A 61 6.83 5.03 -2.82
C SER A 61 5.86 3.85 -2.78
N SER A 62 6.24 2.71 -3.38
CA SER A 62 5.42 1.49 -3.33
C SER A 62 5.30 0.92 -1.91
N LEU A 63 6.36 0.97 -1.10
CA LEU A 63 6.31 0.54 0.30
C LEU A 63 5.41 1.46 1.14
N GLU A 64 5.56 2.77 0.99
CA GLU A 64 4.72 3.76 1.67
C GLU A 64 3.24 3.58 1.29
N PHE A 65 2.95 3.36 0.01
CA PHE A 65 1.60 3.06 -0.46
C PHE A 65 1.03 1.77 0.16
N GLN A 66 1.82 0.69 0.22
CA GLN A 66 1.40 -0.56 0.87
C GLN A 66 1.14 -0.38 2.37
N GLN A 67 1.96 0.41 3.07
CA GLN A 67 1.75 0.73 4.48
C GLN A 67 0.44 1.50 4.68
N ASN A 68 0.20 2.52 3.87
CA ASN A 68 -1.04 3.31 3.92
C ASN A 68 -2.28 2.44 3.64
N LEU A 69 -2.20 1.53 2.67
CA LEU A 69 -3.30 0.58 2.38
C LEU A 69 -3.54 -0.37 3.57
N ASN A 70 -2.48 -0.85 4.22
CA ASN A 70 -2.61 -1.72 5.38
C ASN A 70 -3.27 -0.98 6.55
N GLU A 71 -2.85 0.26 6.82
CA GLU A 71 -3.47 1.11 7.83
C GLU A 71 -4.95 1.39 7.54
N ALA A 72 -5.30 1.74 6.30
CA ALA A 72 -6.68 1.91 5.86
C ALA A 72 -7.51 0.62 5.99
N THR A 73 -6.89 -0.54 5.72
CA THR A 73 -7.54 -1.85 5.88
C THR A 73 -7.79 -2.17 7.35
N ILE A 74 -6.84 -1.90 8.24
CA ILE A 74 -6.98 -2.10 9.68
C ILE A 74 -8.09 -1.21 10.25
N THR A 75 -8.08 0.09 9.92
CA THR A 75 -9.11 1.03 10.37
C THR A 75 -10.50 0.59 9.88
N THR A 76 -10.63 0.16 8.62
CA THR A 76 -11.88 -0.39 8.08
C THR A 76 -12.30 -1.66 8.82
N ARG A 77 -11.38 -2.59 9.07
CA ARG A 77 -11.66 -3.82 9.84
C ARG A 77 -12.03 -3.54 11.30
N LEU A 78 -11.55 -2.47 11.90
CA LEU A 78 -11.94 -2.07 13.27
C LEU A 78 -13.30 -1.36 13.29
N GLN A 79 -13.67 -0.68 12.20
CA GLN A 79 -14.99 -0.06 12.05
C GLN A 79 -16.08 -1.07 11.61
N ALA A 80 -15.73 -2.10 10.85
CA ALA A 80 -16.65 -3.11 10.35
C ALA A 80 -17.46 -3.83 11.46
N PRO A 81 -16.91 -4.20 12.64
CA PRO A 81 -17.67 -4.75 13.76
C PRO A 81 -18.74 -3.78 14.29
N ARG A 82 -18.47 -2.48 14.31
CA ARG A 82 -19.45 -1.48 14.78
C ARG A 82 -20.62 -1.32 13.81
N LEU A 83 -20.39 -1.53 12.51
CA LEU A 83 -21.42 -1.55 11.49
C LEU A 83 -22.14 -2.91 11.45
N ALA A 84 -21.43 -4.02 11.62
CA ALA A 84 -22.00 -5.37 11.63
C ALA A 84 -22.89 -5.63 12.86
N VAL A 85 -22.55 -5.06 14.03
CA VAL A 85 -23.43 -5.09 15.22
C VAL A 85 -24.71 -4.28 14.98
N ARG A 86 -24.68 -3.24 14.14
CA ARG A 86 -25.88 -2.50 13.72
C ARG A 86 -26.70 -3.25 12.65
N SER A 87 -26.11 -4.25 12.00
CA SER A 87 -26.72 -5.01 10.89
C SER A 87 -27.04 -6.47 11.26
N ARG A 88 -27.08 -6.83 12.55
CA ARG A 88 -27.63 -8.14 12.95
C ARG A 88 -29.13 -8.15 12.55
N PRO A 89 -29.62 -9.19 11.85
CA PRO A 89 -31.01 -9.27 11.40
C PRO A 89 -31.91 -9.60 12.58
N GLU A 90 -32.16 -8.60 13.41
CA GLU A 90 -32.97 -8.67 14.64
C GLU A 90 -33.88 -7.44 14.75
N ALA A 91 -34.36 -6.96 13.60
CA ALA A 91 -35.31 -5.86 13.55
C ALA A 91 -36.50 -6.28 12.68
N MET A 92 -37.34 -7.18 13.21
CA MET A 92 -38.76 -6.84 13.11
C MET A 92 -38.89 -5.51 13.82
N ASP A 93 -39.45 -4.51 13.15
CA ASP A 93 -39.67 -3.19 13.74
C ASP A 93 -40.31 -3.36 15.13
N ALA A 94 -39.76 -2.68 16.15
CA ALA A 94 -40.21 -2.84 17.53
C ALA A 94 -41.75 -2.74 17.71
N PRO A 95 -42.48 -1.89 16.94
CA PRO A 95 -43.95 -1.91 16.90
C PRO A 95 -44.57 -3.24 16.43
N GLU A 96 -43.98 -3.91 15.45
CA GLU A 96 -44.49 -5.17 14.89
C GLU A 96 -44.26 -6.35 15.85
N ARG A 97 -43.09 -6.38 16.51
CA ARG A 97 -42.79 -7.36 17.57
C ARG A 97 -43.85 -7.33 18.67
N TYR A 98 -44.19 -6.13 19.12
CA TYR A 98 -45.22 -5.95 20.15
C TYR A 98 -46.60 -6.45 19.71
N ARG A 99 -47.02 -6.14 18.47
CA ARG A 99 -48.30 -6.62 17.91
C ARG A 99 -48.36 -8.14 17.80
N TYR A 100 -47.23 -8.78 17.51
CA TYR A 100 -47.16 -10.23 17.42
C TYR A 100 -47.22 -10.87 18.82
N VAL A 101 -46.43 -10.36 19.77
CA VAL A 101 -46.48 -10.81 21.17
C VAL A 101 -47.86 -10.59 21.79
N HIS A 102 -48.54 -9.49 21.48
CA HIS A 102 -49.91 -9.24 21.94
C HIS A 102 -50.88 -10.33 21.46
N ARG A 103 -50.86 -10.67 20.17
CA ARG A 103 -51.71 -11.73 19.60
C ARG A 103 -51.40 -13.11 20.21
N LEU A 104 -50.13 -13.43 20.40
CA LEU A 104 -49.72 -14.69 21.05
C LEU A 104 -50.16 -14.74 22.51
N ALA A 105 -50.01 -13.64 23.26
CA ALA A 105 -50.45 -13.55 24.63
C ALA A 105 -51.99 -13.62 24.77
N GLU A 106 -52.74 -13.05 23.82
CA GLU A 106 -54.20 -13.19 23.74
C GLU A 106 -54.64 -14.64 23.46
N SER A 107 -53.84 -15.39 22.69
CA SER A 107 -54.08 -16.82 22.45
C SER A 107 -53.73 -17.72 23.64
N GLY A 108 -53.25 -17.16 24.76
CA GLY A 108 -52.92 -17.88 25.98
C GLY A 108 -51.52 -18.48 26.03
N MET A 109 -50.65 -18.16 25.07
CA MET A 109 -49.27 -18.65 25.01
C MET A 109 -48.41 -18.11 26.17
N ALA A 110 -47.55 -18.97 26.73
CA ALA A 110 -46.67 -18.59 27.84
C ALA A 110 -45.49 -17.73 27.37
N ALA A 111 -44.93 -16.90 28.24
CA ALA A 111 -43.82 -16.00 27.89
C ALA A 111 -42.55 -16.77 27.46
N GLU A 112 -42.34 -17.95 28.04
CA GLU A 112 -41.23 -18.86 27.73
C GLU A 112 -41.37 -19.45 26.32
N GLU A 113 -42.59 -19.82 25.91
CA GLU A 113 -42.88 -20.31 24.56
C GLU A 113 -42.76 -19.19 23.52
N ILE A 114 -43.22 -17.98 23.85
CA ILE A 114 -43.06 -16.79 23.00
C ILE A 114 -41.56 -16.47 22.80
N ALA A 115 -40.74 -16.64 23.83
CA ALA A 115 -39.30 -16.43 23.75
C ALA A 115 -38.65 -17.38 22.73
N GLU A 116 -39.06 -18.64 22.74
CA GLU A 116 -38.59 -19.65 21.79
C GLU A 116 -39.05 -19.36 20.36
N VAL A 117 -40.35 -19.06 20.17
CA VAL A 117 -40.94 -18.75 18.85
C VAL A 117 -40.30 -17.52 18.21
N LEU A 118 -40.04 -16.48 19.01
CA LEU A 118 -39.46 -15.23 18.51
C LEU A 118 -37.93 -15.20 18.59
N SER A 119 -37.29 -16.28 19.07
CA SER A 119 -35.84 -16.35 19.30
C SER A 119 -35.30 -15.17 20.14
N ILE A 120 -36.12 -14.66 21.08
CA ILE A 120 -35.77 -13.56 21.99
C ILE A 120 -35.43 -14.09 23.39
N SER A 121 -34.83 -13.25 24.23
CA SER A 121 -34.55 -13.66 25.61
C SER A 121 -35.84 -13.87 26.41
N GLY A 122 -35.87 -14.88 27.31
CA GLY A 122 -37.03 -15.10 28.17
C GLY A 122 -37.37 -13.92 29.08
N HIS A 123 -36.39 -13.07 29.41
CA HIS A 123 -36.62 -11.83 30.13
C HIS A 123 -37.36 -10.80 29.28
N GLU A 124 -36.97 -10.63 28.02
CA GLU A 124 -37.62 -9.74 27.05
C GLU A 124 -39.06 -10.18 26.73
N ALA A 125 -39.29 -11.48 26.54
CA ALA A 125 -40.64 -12.00 26.33
C ALA A 125 -41.58 -11.68 27.51
N ARG A 126 -41.11 -11.84 28.76
CA ARG A 126 -41.87 -11.46 29.95
C ARG A 126 -42.21 -9.98 30.01
N GLN A 127 -41.26 -9.10 29.65
CA GLN A 127 -41.50 -7.66 29.58
C GLN A 127 -42.57 -7.32 28.54
N LEU A 128 -42.46 -7.87 27.32
CA LEU A 128 -43.41 -7.63 26.23
C LEU A 128 -44.82 -8.14 26.56
N VAL A 129 -44.94 -9.32 27.17
CA VAL A 129 -46.23 -9.87 27.64
C VAL A 129 -46.84 -9.00 28.74
N THR A 130 -46.02 -8.49 29.66
CA THR A 130 -46.48 -7.57 30.72
C THR A 130 -47.03 -6.28 30.12
N LEU A 131 -46.29 -5.69 29.17
CA LEU A 131 -46.72 -4.50 28.45
C LEU A 131 -47.99 -4.75 27.62
N ALA A 132 -48.13 -5.91 26.99
CA ALA A 132 -49.35 -6.31 26.27
C ALA A 132 -50.57 -6.36 27.19
N ARG A 133 -50.43 -6.97 28.38
CA ARG A 133 -51.50 -7.04 29.39
C ARG A 133 -51.87 -5.67 29.95
N LEU A 134 -50.89 -4.79 30.15
CA LEU A 134 -51.12 -3.42 30.62
C LEU A 134 -51.88 -2.60 29.57
N ALA A 135 -51.50 -2.70 28.29
CA ALA A 135 -52.23 -2.03 27.21
C ALA A 135 -53.65 -2.58 27.03
N ALA A 136 -53.85 -3.89 27.12
CA ALA A 136 -55.18 -4.50 27.06
C ALA A 136 -56.09 -4.01 28.22
N ARG A 137 -55.53 -3.84 29.42
CA ARG A 137 -56.24 -3.23 30.57
C ARG A 137 -56.50 -1.73 30.37
N SER A 138 -55.54 -0.99 29.81
CA SER A 138 -55.64 0.45 29.56
C SER A 138 -56.61 0.78 28.42
N GLY A 139 -56.73 -0.07 27.40
CA GLY A 139 -57.62 0.12 26.25
C GLY A 139 -59.10 -0.08 26.55
N MET A 140 -59.44 -0.70 27.69
CA MET A 140 -60.82 -0.83 28.17
C MET A 140 -61.32 0.39 28.98
N ALA A 141 -60.46 1.36 29.30
CA ALA A 141 -60.85 2.58 30.03
C ALA A 141 -61.11 3.80 29.11
N GLY A 142 -61.00 3.62 27.79
CA GLY A 142 -61.12 4.69 26.79
C GLY A 142 -62.14 4.41 25.68
N ARG A 143 -63.17 3.60 25.97
CA ARG A 143 -64.34 3.41 25.09
C ARG A 143 -65.62 3.76 25.82
#